data_AF-A0AAW6HIG0-F1
#
_entry.id   AF-A0AAW6HIG0-F1
#
_cell.length_a   1.000
_cell.length_b   1.000
_cell.length_c   1.000
_cell.angle_alpha   90.00
_cell.angle_beta   90.00
_cell.angle_gamma   90.00
#
_symmetry.space_group_name_H-M   'P 1'
#
loop_
_entity.id
_entity.type
_entity.pdbx_description
1 polymer ?
#
loop_
_entity_poly.entity_id
_entity_poly.type
_entity_poly.pdbx_seq_one_letter_code
_entity_poly.pdbx_strand_id
1 'polypeptide(L)'
;MPSAEGDAQIQLVRKAHTKLQSFHVLFGEDSKIFSEEESVVHYGIAKAVDGEESPLQKYVYELKQYKDTHPERYLQIEQADKDWQIAQAASGTAYFIVKAPHSARLAIRIRTEAEGLYNAKIISLLELLEDMRVKENAKRVPLPDNWRQLSAEAIKTYNQYFVRINKSRAGDKATAAKEMLVKINNTPSLSLQSKILLKNARKFIDRGSFDIIKKVLAIGQELEERGLRLFAIEQQDIDEILEREIGKLVAHVESKQGEASIVLGTIK
;
A
#
# COMPACT_ATOMS: atom_id res chain seq x y z
N MET A 1 -18.16 4.82 -35.71
CA MET A 1 -17.07 5.08 -34.74
C MET A 1 -17.61 6.08 -33.72
N PRO A 2 -17.42 5.89 -32.40
CA PRO A 2 -17.80 6.91 -31.42
C PRO A 2 -16.90 8.15 -31.63
N SER A 3 -17.45 9.36 -31.56
CA SER A 3 -16.70 10.61 -31.74
C SER A 3 -15.90 10.97 -30.48
N ALA A 4 -14.82 11.73 -30.65
CA ALA A 4 -13.99 12.20 -29.54
C ALA A 4 -14.78 13.01 -28.49
N GLU A 5 -15.85 13.69 -28.91
CA GLU A 5 -16.80 14.35 -28.00
C GLU A 5 -17.63 13.33 -27.21
N GLY A 6 -18.07 12.24 -27.84
CA GLY A 6 -18.77 11.15 -27.16
C GLY A 6 -17.91 10.51 -26.07
N ASP A 7 -16.64 10.24 -26.36
CA ASP A 7 -15.71 9.69 -25.37
C ASP A 7 -15.42 10.65 -24.21
N ALA A 8 -15.33 11.95 -24.48
CA ALA A 8 -15.18 12.98 -23.46
C ALA A 8 -16.40 13.03 -22.53
N GLN A 9 -17.60 12.93 -23.10
CA GLN A 9 -18.86 12.93 -22.37
C GLN A 9 -19.03 11.65 -21.53
N ILE A 10 -18.67 10.49 -22.08
CA ILE A 10 -18.62 9.20 -21.36
C ILE A 10 -17.63 9.26 -20.18
N GLN A 11 -16.46 9.88 -20.38
CA GLN A 11 -15.50 10.06 -19.30
C GLN A 11 -15.99 11.04 -18.23
N LEU A 12 -16.71 12.07 -18.62
CA LEU A 12 -17.31 13.03 -17.69
C LEU A 12 -18.35 12.34 -16.80
N VAL A 13 -19.24 11.54 -17.42
CA VAL A 13 -20.24 10.73 -16.72
C VAL A 13 -19.58 9.72 -15.78
N ARG A 14 -18.54 9.02 -16.23
CA ARG A 14 -17.77 8.10 -15.36
C ARG A 14 -17.14 8.79 -14.16
N LYS A 15 -16.55 9.98 -14.35
CA LYS A 15 -15.95 10.76 -13.27
C LYS A 15 -17.01 11.24 -12.28
N ALA A 16 -18.18 11.66 -12.76
CA ALA A 16 -19.30 12.03 -11.90
C ALA A 16 -19.79 10.81 -11.09
N HIS A 17 -19.95 9.65 -11.73
CA HIS A 17 -20.31 8.40 -11.07
C HIS A 17 -19.30 7.99 -10.00
N THR A 18 -18.00 7.98 -10.33
CA THR A 18 -16.96 7.62 -9.35
C THR A 18 -16.93 8.60 -8.18
N LYS A 19 -17.16 9.90 -8.41
CA LYS A 19 -17.26 10.88 -7.33
C LYS A 19 -18.47 10.62 -6.44
N LEU A 20 -19.65 10.37 -7.01
CA LEU A 20 -20.86 10.01 -6.26
C LEU A 20 -20.65 8.72 -5.45
N GLN A 21 -20.09 7.69 -6.07
CA GLN A 21 -19.77 6.42 -5.40
C GLN A 21 -18.75 6.61 -4.26
N SER A 22 -17.77 7.50 -4.44
CA SER A 22 -16.81 7.87 -3.38
C SER A 22 -17.46 8.65 -2.24
N PHE A 23 -18.47 9.47 -2.55
CA PHE A 23 -19.29 10.15 -1.54
C PHE A 23 -20.09 9.14 -0.71
N HIS A 24 -20.70 8.12 -1.34
CA HIS A 24 -21.42 7.06 -0.62
C HIS A 24 -20.49 6.21 0.27
N VAL A 25 -19.25 5.97 -0.15
CA VAL A 25 -18.24 5.25 0.65
C VAL A 25 -17.73 6.09 1.83
N LEU A 26 -17.63 7.42 1.69
CA LEU A 26 -17.07 8.30 2.72
C LEU A 26 -18.10 8.80 3.74
N PHE A 27 -19.38 8.96 3.35
CA PHE A 27 -20.42 9.57 4.18
C PHE A 27 -21.58 8.63 4.53
N GLY A 28 -21.63 7.42 3.96
CA GLY A 28 -22.76 6.50 4.15
C GLY A 28 -23.99 6.89 3.33
N GLU A 29 -24.94 5.96 3.22
CA GLU A 29 -26.12 6.02 2.32
C GLU A 29 -27.22 7.02 2.77
N ASP A 30 -26.88 8.11 3.47
CA ASP A 30 -27.86 9.10 3.97
C ASP A 30 -28.00 10.35 3.07
N SER A 31 -27.14 10.47 2.05
CA SER A 31 -27.32 11.49 1.00
C SER A 31 -28.34 10.96 -0.01
N LYS A 32 -29.63 11.25 0.22
CA LYS A 32 -30.78 10.94 -0.67
C LYS A 32 -30.69 11.61 -2.05
N ILE A 33 -29.65 11.31 -2.82
CA ILE A 33 -29.50 11.72 -4.21
C ILE A 33 -29.31 10.46 -5.03
N PHE A 34 -30.42 9.85 -5.45
CA PHE A 34 -30.41 8.69 -6.34
C PHE A 34 -30.61 9.15 -7.79
N SER A 35 -29.85 8.56 -8.71
CA SER A 35 -30.07 8.62 -10.15
C SER A 35 -30.62 7.26 -10.60
N GLU A 36 -31.67 7.24 -11.42
CA GLU A 36 -32.48 6.05 -11.75
C GLU A 36 -31.72 4.88 -12.42
N GLU A 37 -30.46 5.09 -12.85
CA GLU A 37 -29.65 4.11 -13.59
C GLU A 37 -28.64 3.31 -12.73
N GLU A 38 -28.61 3.47 -11.40
CA GLU A 38 -27.68 2.72 -10.55
C GLU A 38 -28.19 1.29 -10.28
N SER A 39 -27.47 0.29 -10.78
CA SER A 39 -27.76 -1.12 -10.43
C SER A 39 -27.28 -1.38 -9.00
N VAL A 40 -28.21 -1.36 -8.06
CA VAL A 40 -27.97 -1.65 -6.64
C VAL A 40 -27.55 -3.12 -6.50
N VAL A 41 -26.25 -3.39 -6.39
CA VAL A 41 -25.77 -4.68 -5.92
C VAL A 41 -25.96 -4.71 -4.42
N HIS A 42 -27.09 -5.27 -3.98
CA HIS A 42 -27.39 -5.56 -2.58
C HIS A 42 -26.36 -6.55 -2.03
N TYR A 43 -25.23 -6.05 -1.51
CA TYR A 43 -24.59 -6.73 -0.39
C TYR A 43 -25.54 -6.53 0.78
N GLY A 44 -26.25 -7.59 1.17
CA GLY A 44 -27.18 -7.57 2.29
C GLY A 44 -26.44 -7.24 3.59
N ILE A 45 -26.30 -5.95 3.87
CA ILE A 45 -26.18 -5.44 5.22
C ILE A 45 -27.59 -5.55 5.78
N ALA A 46 -27.73 -6.32 6.85
CA ALA A 46 -28.97 -6.44 7.59
C ALA A 46 -29.57 -5.04 7.79
N LYS A 47 -30.88 -4.91 7.56
CA LYS A 47 -31.65 -3.71 7.90
C LYS A 47 -31.25 -3.25 9.30
N ALA A 48 -30.47 -2.18 9.39
CA ALA A 48 -30.24 -1.49 10.65
C ALA A 48 -31.56 -0.79 11.00
N VAL A 49 -32.36 -1.51 11.76
CA VAL A 49 -33.39 -0.95 12.63
C VAL A 49 -32.65 -0.04 13.60
N ASP A 50 -33.04 1.24 13.63
CA ASP A 50 -32.97 2.16 14.77
C ASP A 50 -32.02 1.72 15.92
N GLY A 51 -30.78 2.23 15.96
CA GLY A 51 -29.92 2.16 17.17
C GLY A 51 -28.60 1.39 17.13
N GLU A 52 -27.96 1.13 15.98
CA GLU A 52 -26.61 0.51 16.00
C GLU A 52 -25.51 1.50 16.45
N GLU A 53 -25.02 1.34 17.68
CA GLU A 53 -23.88 2.08 18.23
C GLU A 53 -22.61 1.86 17.40
N SER A 54 -21.82 2.93 17.22
CA SER A 54 -20.53 2.83 16.52
C SER A 54 -19.60 1.85 17.24
N PRO A 55 -18.93 0.91 16.53
CA PRO A 55 -17.93 0.02 17.13
C PRO A 55 -16.80 0.76 17.87
N LEU A 56 -16.54 2.02 17.52
CA LEU A 56 -15.54 2.86 18.17
C LEU A 56 -16.01 3.46 19.50
N GLN A 57 -17.32 3.51 19.76
CA GLN A 57 -17.90 4.12 20.96
C GLN A 57 -17.36 3.48 22.24
N LYS A 58 -17.17 2.15 22.23
CA LYS A 58 -16.53 1.41 23.32
C LYS A 58 -15.14 1.93 23.65
N TYR A 59 -14.30 2.16 22.64
CA TYR A 59 -12.92 2.62 22.85
C TYR A 59 -12.86 4.07 23.32
N VAL A 60 -13.78 4.92 22.84
CA VAL A 60 -13.91 6.30 23.33
C VAL A 60 -14.34 6.30 24.80
N TYR A 61 -15.27 5.43 25.17
CA TYR A 61 -15.69 5.27 26.57
C TYR A 61 -14.53 4.77 27.45
N GLU A 62 -13.81 3.72 27.02
CA GLU A 62 -12.63 3.21 27.73
C GLU A 62 -11.56 4.31 27.92
N LEU A 63 -11.32 5.15 26.90
CA LEU A 63 -10.36 6.25 26.98
C LEU A 63 -10.80 7.34 27.98
N LYS A 64 -12.09 7.66 28.05
CA LYS A 64 -12.64 8.60 29.04
C LYS A 64 -12.47 8.06 30.46
N GLN A 65 -12.84 6.80 30.70
CA GLN A 65 -12.64 6.14 31.99
C GLN A 65 -11.16 6.10 32.38
N TYR A 66 -10.26 5.84 31.42
CA TYR A 66 -8.82 5.85 31.66
C TYR A 66 -8.31 7.24 32.06
N LYS A 67 -8.80 8.30 31.41
CA LYS A 67 -8.48 9.70 31.77
C LYS A 67 -8.90 10.04 33.19
N ASP A 68 -10.09 9.61 33.60
CA ASP A 68 -10.64 9.91 34.93
C ASP A 68 -9.91 9.13 36.03
N THR A 69 -9.54 7.88 35.77
CA THR A 69 -8.86 7.00 36.74
C THR A 69 -7.35 7.22 36.80
N HIS A 70 -6.72 7.69 35.71
CA HIS A 70 -5.28 7.85 35.59
C HIS A 70 -4.89 9.20 34.95
N PRO A 71 -5.26 10.35 35.54
CA PRO A 71 -5.09 11.67 34.92
C PRO A 71 -3.63 12.04 34.64
N GLU A 72 -2.70 11.74 35.55
CA GLU A 72 -1.27 12.02 35.36
C GLU A 72 -0.68 11.22 34.20
N ARG A 73 -1.03 9.92 34.11
CA ARG A 73 -0.55 9.05 33.05
C ARG A 73 -1.17 9.43 31.71
N TYR A 74 -2.44 9.82 31.69
CA TYR A 74 -3.10 10.35 30.50
C TYR A 74 -2.38 11.59 29.98
N LEU A 75 -2.05 12.54 30.86
CA LEU A 75 -1.31 13.74 30.49
C LEU A 75 0.08 13.41 29.91
N GLN A 76 0.78 12.43 30.49
CA GLN A 76 2.05 11.94 29.92
C GLN A 76 1.88 11.38 28.50
N ILE A 77 0.80 10.63 28.25
CA ILE A 77 0.50 10.07 26.92
C ILE A 77 0.15 11.20 25.94
N GLU A 78 -0.63 12.19 26.36
CA GLU A 78 -1.02 13.35 25.55
C GLU A 78 0.19 14.22 25.16
N GLN A 79 1.15 14.37 26.07
CA GLN A 79 2.37 15.16 25.85
C GLN A 79 3.47 14.41 25.10
N ALA A 80 3.39 13.08 25.01
CA ALA A 80 4.40 12.26 24.35
C ALA A 80 4.38 12.43 22.82
N ASP A 81 5.48 12.90 22.25
CA ASP A 81 5.63 13.19 20.82
C ASP A 81 6.53 12.19 20.08
N LYS A 82 7.26 11.33 20.80
CA LYS A 82 8.29 10.41 20.29
C LYS A 82 8.24 9.06 21.01
N ASP A 83 9.02 8.09 20.51
CA ASP A 83 9.23 6.76 21.12
C ASP A 83 8.01 5.81 21.15
N TRP A 84 7.09 5.95 20.20
CA TRP A 84 5.95 5.04 19.99
C TRP A 84 6.31 3.68 19.39
N GLN A 85 7.59 3.30 19.40
CA GLN A 85 8.08 1.98 19.00
C GLN A 85 8.38 1.14 20.24
N ILE A 86 7.43 0.27 20.59
CA ILE A 86 7.38 -0.39 21.90
C ILE A 86 7.22 -1.91 21.69
N ALA A 87 8.16 -2.70 22.17
CA ALA A 87 8.02 -4.15 22.21
C ALA A 87 7.38 -4.62 23.52
N GLN A 88 6.51 -5.63 23.40
CA GLN A 88 5.95 -6.37 24.52
C GLN A 88 6.48 -7.81 24.57
N ALA A 89 6.95 -8.32 23.42
CA ALA A 89 7.61 -9.61 23.29
C ALA A 89 8.87 -9.48 22.42
N ALA A 90 9.82 -10.40 22.60
CA ALA A 90 11.04 -10.47 21.78
C ALA A 90 10.79 -11.08 20.39
N SER A 91 9.64 -11.73 20.19
CA SER A 91 9.22 -12.31 18.92
C SER A 91 7.69 -12.39 18.89
N GLY A 92 7.13 -12.60 17.70
CA GLY A 92 5.69 -12.74 17.53
C GLY A 92 5.17 -11.93 16.35
N THR A 93 3.98 -11.36 16.50
CA THR A 93 3.33 -10.54 15.48
C THR A 93 3.65 -9.07 15.70
N ALA A 94 4.23 -8.44 14.68
CA ALA A 94 4.51 -7.02 14.70
C ALA A 94 3.34 -6.23 14.06
N TYR A 95 3.09 -5.06 14.60
CA TYR A 95 2.04 -4.15 14.16
C TYR A 95 2.62 -2.75 13.98
N PHE A 96 2.30 -2.11 12.87
CA PHE A 96 2.80 -0.78 12.52
C PHE A 96 1.67 0.12 12.08
N ILE A 97 1.74 1.37 12.49
CA ILE A 97 0.98 2.46 11.90
C ILE A 97 1.95 3.28 11.06
N VAL A 98 1.71 3.33 9.74
CA VAL A 98 2.56 4.06 8.80
C VAL A 98 1.75 5.20 8.18
N LYS A 99 2.39 6.35 8.00
CA LYS A 99 1.79 7.54 7.39
C LYS A 99 2.83 8.26 6.53
N ALA A 100 2.39 8.80 5.41
CA ALA A 100 3.11 9.81 4.65
C ALA A 100 2.39 11.17 4.74
N PRO A 101 3.07 12.30 4.58
CA PRO A 101 2.50 13.65 4.73
C PRO A 101 1.20 13.88 3.96
N HIS A 102 1.10 13.33 2.75
CA HIS A 102 -0.02 13.60 1.83
C HIS A 102 -0.90 12.37 1.56
N SER A 103 -0.81 11.34 2.40
CA SER A 103 -1.55 10.07 2.25
C SER A 103 -2.24 9.64 3.53
N ALA A 104 -3.21 8.74 3.40
CA ALA A 104 -3.93 8.16 4.53
C ALA A 104 -3.00 7.29 5.39
N ARG A 105 -3.28 7.24 6.68
CA ARG A 105 -2.59 6.38 7.64
C ARG A 105 -3.08 4.94 7.47
N LEU A 106 -2.17 3.97 7.43
CA LEU A 106 -2.49 2.55 7.33
C LEU A 106 -1.95 1.77 8.52
N ALA A 107 -2.69 0.74 8.92
CA ALA A 107 -2.23 -0.26 9.88
C ALA A 107 -1.71 -1.50 9.15
N ILE A 108 -0.55 -1.99 9.56
CA ILE A 108 0.14 -3.10 8.91
C ILE A 108 0.50 -4.13 9.98
N ARG A 109 0.02 -5.36 9.79
CA ARG A 109 0.38 -6.53 10.58
C ARG A 109 1.43 -7.33 9.85
N ILE A 110 2.49 -7.73 10.55
CA ILE A 110 3.57 -8.58 10.03
C ILE A 110 3.70 -9.80 10.91
N ARG A 111 3.49 -10.99 10.33
CA ARG A 111 3.79 -12.27 10.97
C ARG A 111 5.08 -12.83 10.41
N THR A 112 5.91 -13.39 11.28
CA THR A 112 7.08 -14.18 10.85
C THR A 112 6.60 -15.60 10.55
N GLU A 113 6.72 -16.02 9.30
CA GLU A 113 6.46 -17.40 8.87
C GLU A 113 7.70 -18.29 9.07
N ALA A 114 7.54 -19.60 8.85
CA ALA A 114 8.66 -20.52 8.77
C ALA A 114 9.69 -20.02 7.73
N GLU A 115 10.97 -20.27 7.99
CA GLU A 115 12.09 -19.88 7.11
C GLU A 115 12.37 -18.36 7.03
N GLY A 116 11.82 -17.54 7.93
CA GLY A 116 12.16 -16.12 8.01
C GLY A 116 11.48 -15.23 6.97
N LEU A 117 10.43 -15.75 6.32
CA LEU A 117 9.56 -14.96 5.43
C LEU A 117 8.59 -14.11 6.26
N TYR A 118 8.41 -12.86 5.85
CA TYR A 118 7.47 -11.95 6.50
C TYR A 118 6.15 -11.90 5.73
N ASN A 119 5.04 -12.20 6.42
CA ASN A 119 3.69 -12.02 5.90
C ASN A 119 3.14 -10.68 6.39
N ALA A 120 3.31 -9.65 5.56
CA ALA A 120 2.79 -8.31 5.81
C ALA A 120 1.40 -8.13 5.18
N LYS A 121 0.43 -7.69 5.98
CA LYS A 121 -0.95 -7.41 5.55
C LYS A 121 -1.42 -6.07 6.10
N ILE A 122 -2.16 -5.35 5.28
CA ILE A 122 -2.87 -4.14 5.72
C ILE A 122 -4.14 -4.60 6.44
N ILE A 123 -4.35 -4.09 7.64
CA ILE A 123 -5.50 -4.39 8.48
C ILE A 123 -6.28 -3.10 8.77
N SER A 124 -7.52 -3.24 9.24
CA SER A 124 -8.28 -2.07 9.69
C SER A 124 -7.69 -1.49 10.99
N LEU A 125 -7.93 -0.21 11.25
CA LEU A 125 -7.54 0.40 12.53
C LEU A 125 -8.30 -0.23 13.71
N LEU A 126 -9.51 -0.74 13.49
CA LEU A 126 -10.29 -1.43 14.52
C LEU A 126 -9.65 -2.77 14.89
N GLU A 127 -9.30 -3.59 13.90
CA GLU A 127 -8.57 -4.85 14.09
C GLU A 127 -7.24 -4.60 14.82
N LEU A 128 -6.54 -3.52 14.47
CA LEU A 128 -5.33 -3.11 15.17
C LEU A 128 -5.59 -2.82 16.66
N LEU A 129 -6.64 -2.06 16.99
CA LEU A 129 -6.99 -1.73 18.38
C LEU A 129 -7.35 -2.98 19.19
N GLU A 130 -8.04 -3.94 18.58
CA GLU A 130 -8.36 -5.23 19.19
C GLU A 130 -7.09 -6.06 19.45
N ASP A 131 -6.25 -6.24 18.44
CA ASP A 131 -5.02 -7.03 18.51
C ASP A 131 -3.99 -6.41 19.48
N MET A 132 -3.93 -5.07 19.55
CA MET A 132 -2.99 -4.34 20.40
C MET A 132 -3.38 -4.33 21.87
N ARG A 133 -4.59 -4.76 22.27
CA ARG A 133 -5.06 -4.66 23.66
C ARG A 133 -4.13 -5.33 24.68
N VAL A 134 -3.83 -4.65 25.77
CA VAL A 134 -2.92 -5.12 26.84
C VAL A 134 -3.50 -4.92 28.22
N LYS A 135 -2.97 -5.67 29.19
CA LYS A 135 -3.17 -5.37 30.60
C LYS A 135 -2.42 -4.08 30.95
N GLU A 136 -2.98 -3.27 31.84
CA GLU A 136 -2.38 -1.98 32.26
C GLU A 136 -0.99 -2.14 32.89
N ASN A 137 -0.73 -3.27 33.54
CA ASN A 137 0.56 -3.58 34.16
C ASN A 137 1.57 -4.25 33.21
N ALA A 138 1.28 -4.31 31.91
CA ALA A 138 2.20 -4.87 30.93
C ALA A 138 3.52 -4.07 30.89
N LYS A 139 4.64 -4.78 30.91
CA LYS A 139 5.98 -4.17 30.87
C LYS A 139 6.51 -4.14 29.46
N ARG A 140 7.18 -3.05 29.11
CA ARG A 140 7.99 -2.94 27.88
C ARG A 140 9.20 -3.86 27.96
N VAL A 141 9.52 -4.51 26.85
CA VAL A 141 10.80 -5.19 26.63
C VAL A 141 11.61 -4.44 25.57
N PRO A 142 12.93 -4.71 25.45
CA PRO A 142 13.72 -4.16 24.35
C PRO A 142 13.15 -4.57 22.99
N LEU A 143 13.31 -3.69 21.99
CA LEU A 143 12.94 -4.01 20.61
C LEU A 143 13.79 -5.19 20.11
N PRO A 144 13.23 -6.09 19.30
CA PRO A 144 13.96 -7.25 18.79
C PRO A 144 15.04 -6.83 17.77
N ASP A 145 16.07 -7.67 17.60
CA ASP A 145 17.20 -7.38 16.70
C ASP A 145 16.77 -7.15 15.24
N ASN A 146 15.73 -7.87 14.80
CA ASN A 146 15.18 -7.74 13.46
C ASN A 146 14.18 -6.57 13.29
N TRP A 147 14.02 -5.71 14.30
CA TRP A 147 13.04 -4.62 14.28
C TRP A 147 13.22 -3.66 13.09
N ARG A 148 14.48 -3.39 12.70
CA ARG A 148 14.79 -2.58 11.51
C ARG A 148 14.26 -3.22 10.22
N GLN A 149 14.33 -4.55 10.12
CA GLN A 149 13.82 -5.28 8.94
C GLN A 149 12.29 -5.26 8.92
N LEU A 150 11.64 -5.47 10.06
CA LEU A 150 10.18 -5.38 10.20
C LEU A 150 9.67 -3.97 9.85
N SER A 151 10.37 -2.95 10.32
CA SER A 151 10.08 -1.53 10.01
C SER A 151 10.18 -1.25 8.51
N ALA A 152 11.25 -1.72 7.86
CA ALA A 152 11.43 -1.57 6.42
C ALA A 152 10.34 -2.30 5.62
N GLU A 153 9.93 -3.50 6.05
CA GLU A 153 8.86 -4.25 5.40
C GLU A 153 7.49 -3.58 5.59
N ALA A 154 7.23 -2.93 6.73
CA ALA A 154 6.03 -2.13 6.96
C ALA A 154 5.97 -0.91 6.02
N ILE A 155 7.03 -0.11 5.96
CA ILE A 155 7.11 1.05 5.04
C ILE A 155 6.95 0.60 3.59
N LYS A 156 7.61 -0.50 3.21
CA LYS A 156 7.46 -1.09 1.89
C LYS A 156 6.01 -1.48 1.59
N THR A 157 5.34 -2.15 2.54
CA THR A 157 3.94 -2.55 2.40
C THR A 157 3.01 -1.34 2.27
N TYR A 158 3.26 -0.28 3.04
CA TYR A 158 2.55 0.99 2.96
C TYR A 158 2.69 1.63 1.57
N ASN A 159 3.93 1.83 1.09
CA ASN A 159 4.19 2.46 -0.20
C ASN A 159 3.52 1.68 -1.34
N GLN A 160 3.52 0.36 -1.22
CA GLN A 160 2.91 -0.51 -2.23
C GLN A 160 1.38 -0.45 -2.28
N TYR A 161 0.69 -0.15 -1.17
CA TYR A 161 -0.77 0.05 -1.16
C TYR A 161 -1.19 1.18 -2.10
N PHE A 162 -0.37 2.21 -2.11
CA PHE A 162 -0.64 3.49 -2.73
C PHE A 162 -0.15 3.59 -4.18
N VAL A 163 0.60 2.60 -4.66
CA VAL A 163 0.87 2.44 -6.08
C VAL A 163 -0.46 2.23 -6.78
N ARG A 164 -0.89 3.22 -7.57
CA ARG A 164 -2.15 3.17 -8.34
C ARG A 164 -2.11 1.97 -9.30
N ILE A 165 -2.80 0.90 -8.94
CA ILE A 165 -3.07 -0.22 -9.84
C ILE A 165 -4.28 0.18 -10.69
N ASN A 166 -4.04 0.79 -11.85
CA ASN A 166 -5.02 0.73 -12.93
C ASN A 166 -5.08 -0.73 -13.38
N LYS A 167 -5.97 -1.55 -12.81
CA LYS A 167 -6.17 -2.94 -13.26
C LYS A 167 -6.60 -2.91 -14.72
N SER A 168 -5.66 -3.06 -15.65
CA SER A 168 -6.03 -3.41 -17.01
C SER A 168 -6.59 -4.83 -16.98
N ARG A 169 -7.63 -5.11 -17.76
CA ARG A 169 -8.13 -6.46 -18.03
C ARG A 169 -7.12 -7.35 -18.78
N ALA A 170 -5.82 -7.03 -18.77
CA ALA A 170 -4.81 -7.73 -19.55
C ALA A 170 -3.93 -8.60 -18.64
N GLY A 171 -4.47 -9.76 -18.22
CA GLY A 171 -3.66 -10.83 -17.64
C GLY A 171 -2.48 -11.19 -18.56
N ASP A 172 -2.72 -11.21 -19.87
CA ASP A 172 -1.73 -11.53 -20.89
C ASP A 172 -0.54 -10.55 -20.91
N LYS A 173 -0.79 -9.26 -20.68
CA LYS A 173 0.28 -8.25 -20.64
C LYS A 173 1.13 -8.35 -19.39
N ALA A 174 0.52 -8.73 -18.26
CA ALA A 174 1.27 -8.98 -17.03
C ALA A 174 2.17 -10.21 -17.19
N THR A 175 1.66 -11.29 -17.78
CA THR A 175 2.44 -12.50 -18.09
C THR A 175 3.59 -12.19 -19.05
N ALA A 176 3.31 -11.48 -20.15
CA ALA A 176 4.34 -11.04 -21.10
C ALA A 176 5.41 -10.15 -20.42
N ALA A 177 5.02 -9.24 -19.53
CA ALA A 177 5.97 -8.42 -18.79
C ALA A 177 6.85 -9.24 -17.83
N LYS A 178 6.30 -10.30 -17.19
CA LYS A 178 7.09 -11.21 -16.36
C LYS A 178 8.09 -12.00 -17.19
N GLU A 179 7.68 -12.51 -18.35
CA GLU A 179 8.56 -13.20 -19.29
C GLU A 179 9.68 -12.28 -19.77
N MET A 180 9.35 -11.02 -20.12
CA MET A 180 10.35 -10.02 -20.50
C MET A 180 11.33 -9.70 -19.37
N LEU A 181 10.87 -9.57 -18.12
CA LEU A 181 11.79 -9.40 -16.99
C LEU A 181 12.76 -10.57 -16.83
N VAL A 182 12.28 -11.80 -17.04
CA VAL A 182 13.13 -13.00 -16.96
C VAL A 182 14.17 -12.96 -18.09
N LYS A 183 13.78 -12.61 -19.32
CA LYS A 183 14.70 -12.43 -20.44
C LYS A 183 15.77 -11.37 -20.15
N ILE A 184 15.37 -10.19 -19.66
CA ILE A 184 16.29 -9.11 -19.31
C ILE A 184 17.25 -9.57 -18.21
N ASN A 185 16.73 -10.19 -17.14
CA ASN A 185 17.55 -10.65 -16.02
C ASN A 185 18.54 -11.77 -16.37
N ASN A 186 18.25 -12.55 -17.41
CA ASN A 186 19.15 -13.59 -17.93
C ASN A 186 20.19 -13.06 -18.93
N THR A 187 20.15 -11.76 -19.24
CA THR A 187 21.16 -11.15 -20.12
C THR A 187 22.48 -11.07 -19.34
N PRO A 188 23.58 -11.67 -19.87
CA PRO A 188 24.88 -11.56 -19.22
C PRO A 188 25.27 -10.07 -19.14
N SER A 189 26.00 -9.68 -18.09
CA SER A 189 26.48 -8.30 -17.84
C SER A 189 25.50 -7.28 -17.21
N LEU A 190 24.51 -7.67 -16.40
CA LEU A 190 23.73 -6.69 -15.61
C LEU A 190 24.47 -6.21 -14.34
N SER A 191 24.44 -4.89 -14.09
CA SER A 191 24.91 -4.30 -12.83
C SER A 191 24.07 -4.72 -11.61
N LEU A 192 24.62 -4.52 -10.41
CA LEU A 192 23.92 -4.80 -9.15
C LEU A 192 22.67 -3.90 -8.98
N GLN A 193 22.75 -2.63 -9.39
CA GLN A 193 21.64 -1.69 -9.32
C GLN A 193 20.49 -2.09 -10.25
N SER A 194 20.78 -2.44 -11.49
CA SER A 194 19.80 -2.95 -12.44
C SER A 194 19.09 -4.21 -11.96
N LYS A 195 19.81 -5.13 -11.30
CA LYS A 195 19.20 -6.33 -10.68
C LYS A 195 18.23 -5.96 -9.55
N ILE A 196 18.54 -4.96 -8.74
CA ILE A 196 17.66 -4.46 -7.68
C ILE A 196 16.40 -3.82 -8.30
N LEU A 197 16.58 -2.99 -9.34
CA LEU A 197 15.47 -2.36 -10.07
C LEU A 197 14.54 -3.41 -10.70
N LEU A 198 15.08 -4.42 -11.37
CA LEU A 198 14.29 -5.51 -11.98
C LEU A 198 13.53 -6.33 -10.92
N LYS A 199 14.16 -6.63 -9.77
CA LYS A 199 13.51 -7.32 -8.65
C LYS A 199 12.34 -6.50 -8.10
N ASN A 200 12.50 -5.18 -8.03
CA ASN A 200 11.43 -4.28 -7.61
C ASN A 200 10.31 -4.20 -8.65
N ALA A 201 10.64 -4.07 -9.94
CA ALA A 201 9.69 -4.08 -11.05
C ALA A 201 8.85 -5.37 -11.07
N ARG A 202 9.46 -6.54 -10.83
CA ARG A 202 8.74 -7.83 -10.75
C ARG A 202 7.64 -7.81 -9.71
N LYS A 203 7.94 -7.32 -8.51
CA LYS A 203 6.96 -7.21 -7.41
C LYS A 203 5.78 -6.31 -7.79
N PHE A 204 6.01 -5.27 -8.58
CA PHE A 204 4.95 -4.39 -9.06
C PHE A 204 4.11 -5.02 -10.18
N ILE A 205 4.72 -5.81 -11.07
CA ILE A 205 4.00 -6.56 -12.10
C ILE A 205 3.14 -7.67 -11.48
N ASP A 206 3.65 -8.38 -10.48
CA ASP A 206 2.89 -9.40 -9.73
C ASP A 206 1.63 -8.81 -9.07
N ARG A 207 1.65 -7.51 -8.78
CA ARG A 207 0.53 -6.76 -8.21
C ARG A 207 -0.36 -6.06 -9.26
N GLY A 208 -0.06 -6.24 -10.54
CA GLY A 208 -0.86 -5.72 -11.65
C GLY A 208 -0.62 -4.25 -12.00
N SER A 209 0.53 -3.67 -11.61
CA SER A 209 0.87 -2.28 -11.95
C SER A 209 0.94 -2.08 -13.46
N PHE A 210 -0.08 -1.45 -14.05
CA PHE A 210 -0.17 -1.24 -15.49
C PHE A 210 0.96 -0.37 -16.05
N ASP A 211 1.38 0.66 -15.31
CA ASP A 211 2.46 1.55 -15.76
C ASP A 211 3.79 0.79 -15.80
N ILE A 212 4.08 -0.03 -14.79
CA ILE A 212 5.29 -0.88 -14.78
C ILE A 212 5.20 -1.96 -15.86
N ILE A 213 4.04 -2.60 -16.03
CA ILE A 213 3.80 -3.59 -17.11
C ILE A 213 4.08 -2.96 -18.47
N LYS A 214 3.50 -1.79 -18.75
CA LYS A 214 3.67 -1.08 -20.03
C LYS A 214 5.14 -0.67 -20.24
N LYS A 215 5.83 -0.21 -19.21
CA LYS A 215 7.22 0.20 -19.31
C LYS A 215 8.19 -0.96 -19.45
N VAL A 216 8.00 -2.05 -18.73
CA VAL A 216 8.81 -3.27 -18.92
C VAL A 216 8.63 -3.83 -20.33
N LEU A 217 7.41 -3.81 -20.88
CA LEU A 217 7.17 -4.21 -22.26
C LEU A 217 7.85 -3.26 -23.27
N ALA A 218 7.82 -1.95 -23.01
CA ALA A 218 8.50 -0.96 -23.86
C ALA A 218 10.03 -1.11 -23.81
N ILE A 219 10.61 -1.37 -22.65
CA ILE A 219 12.05 -1.68 -22.51
C ILE A 219 12.39 -2.95 -23.29
N GLY A 220 11.55 -3.98 -23.18
CA GLY A 220 11.69 -5.20 -23.96
C GLY A 220 11.72 -4.97 -25.47
N GLN A 221 10.78 -4.16 -25.99
CA GLN A 221 10.78 -3.75 -27.40
C GLN A 221 12.01 -2.94 -27.78
N GLU A 222 12.41 -1.96 -26.96
CA GLU A 222 13.59 -1.12 -27.23
C GLU A 222 14.87 -1.96 -27.31
N LEU A 223 15.00 -2.99 -26.46
CA LEU A 223 16.14 -3.92 -26.50
C LEU A 223 16.10 -4.84 -27.72
N GLU A 224 14.94 -5.36 -28.10
CA GLU A 224 14.79 -6.17 -29.32
C GLU A 224 15.09 -5.35 -30.59
N GLU A 225 14.59 -4.10 -30.67
CA GLU A 225 14.86 -3.19 -31.79
C GLU A 225 16.33 -2.78 -31.90
N ARG A 226 17.01 -2.59 -30.77
CA ARG A 226 18.46 -2.30 -30.76
C ARG A 226 19.30 -3.52 -31.08
N GLY A 227 18.86 -4.72 -30.71
CA GLY A 227 19.51 -5.98 -31.08
C GLY A 227 19.47 -6.28 -32.58
N LEU A 228 18.56 -5.65 -33.32
CA LEU A 228 18.49 -5.71 -34.78
C LEU A 228 19.42 -4.69 -35.48
N ARG A 229 20.08 -3.81 -34.72
CA ARG A 229 21.03 -2.82 -35.28
C ARG A 229 22.42 -3.42 -35.44
N LEU A 230 23.21 -2.83 -36.33
CA LEU A 230 24.58 -3.24 -36.66
C LEU A 230 25.56 -3.24 -35.46
N PHE A 231 25.21 -2.58 -34.35
CA PHE A 231 26.05 -2.46 -33.16
C PHE A 231 25.46 -3.29 -32.02
N ALA A 232 26.32 -4.07 -31.36
CA ALA A 232 25.93 -4.84 -30.18
C ALA A 232 25.55 -3.89 -29.04
N ILE A 233 24.49 -4.25 -28.28
CA ILE A 233 24.07 -3.52 -27.09
C ILE A 233 25.12 -3.74 -25.99
N GLU A 234 25.67 -2.67 -25.42
CA GLU A 234 26.61 -2.75 -24.32
C GLU A 234 25.88 -2.81 -22.96
N GLN A 235 26.56 -3.32 -21.93
CA GLN A 235 26.04 -3.33 -20.56
C GLN A 235 25.54 -1.95 -20.11
N GLN A 236 26.28 -0.91 -20.45
CA GLN A 236 26.01 0.45 -20.02
C GLN A 236 24.72 1.00 -20.64
N ASP A 237 24.39 0.61 -21.87
CA ASP A 237 23.12 0.96 -22.51
C ASP A 237 21.93 0.34 -21.77
N ILE A 238 22.06 -0.92 -21.33
CA ILE A 238 21.00 -1.64 -20.60
C ILE A 238 20.80 -1.01 -19.22
N ASP A 239 21.91 -0.71 -18.52
CA ASP A 239 21.87 -0.09 -17.19
C ASP A 239 21.23 1.32 -17.26
N GLU A 240 21.61 2.15 -18.24
CA GLU A 240 21.03 3.49 -18.42
C GLU A 240 19.52 3.44 -18.73
N ILE A 241 19.08 2.50 -19.58
CA ILE A 241 17.65 2.35 -19.90
C ILE A 241 16.86 1.94 -18.65
N LEU A 242 17.39 1.00 -17.86
CA LEU A 242 16.74 0.51 -16.65
C LEU A 242 16.66 1.60 -15.56
N GLU A 243 17.74 2.35 -15.33
CA GLU A 243 17.74 3.47 -14.40
C GLU A 243 16.81 4.60 -14.84
N ARG A 244 16.82 4.96 -16.13
CA ARG A 244 15.97 6.00 -16.71
C ARG A 244 14.49 5.66 -16.58
N GLU A 245 14.09 4.44 -16.93
CA GLU A 245 12.67 4.08 -17.04
C GLU A 245 12.10 3.51 -15.72
N ILE A 246 12.84 2.67 -15.00
CA ILE A 246 12.35 2.04 -13.75
C ILE A 246 12.64 2.93 -12.54
N GLY A 247 13.83 3.55 -12.48
CA GLY A 247 14.23 4.40 -11.36
C GLY A 247 13.30 5.61 -11.16
N LYS A 248 12.92 6.28 -12.25
CA LYS A 248 12.00 7.44 -12.20
C LYS A 248 10.60 7.10 -11.71
N LEU A 249 10.12 5.88 -11.96
CA LEU A 249 8.79 5.46 -11.52
C LEU A 249 8.74 5.20 -10.02
N VAL A 250 9.80 4.65 -9.43
CA VAL A 250 9.93 4.46 -7.98
C VAL A 250 9.97 5.82 -7.28
N ALA A 251 10.78 6.76 -7.80
CA ALA A 251 10.86 8.13 -7.28
C ALA A 251 9.54 8.91 -7.40
N HIS A 252 8.75 8.67 -8.45
CA HIS A 252 7.46 9.36 -8.66
C HIS A 252 6.42 9.03 -7.58
N VAL A 253 6.48 7.84 -6.97
CA VAL A 253 5.56 7.45 -5.89
C VAL A 253 5.87 8.24 -4.62
N GLU A 254 7.15 8.35 -4.25
CA GLU A 254 7.60 9.13 -3.08
C GLU A 254 7.33 10.63 -3.26
N SER A 255 7.56 11.16 -4.47
CA SER A 255 7.31 12.58 -4.78
C SER A 255 5.84 13.02 -4.60
N LYS A 256 4.88 12.09 -4.74
CA LYS A 256 3.45 12.39 -4.64
C LYS A 256 2.91 12.29 -3.23
N GLN A 257 3.54 11.49 -2.38
CA GLN A 257 2.99 11.14 -1.06
C GLN A 257 3.79 11.73 0.09
N GLY A 258 5.03 12.12 -0.20
CA GLY A 258 6.05 12.37 0.80
C GLY A 258 6.63 11.07 1.34
N GLU A 259 7.74 11.18 2.06
CA GLU A 259 8.40 10.05 2.68
C GLU A 259 7.50 9.42 3.75
N ALA A 260 7.23 8.13 3.64
CA ALA A 260 6.44 7.39 4.59
C ALA A 260 7.24 7.13 5.87
N SER A 261 6.64 7.39 7.02
CA SER A 261 7.25 7.18 8.33
C SER A 261 6.35 6.36 9.24
N ILE A 262 6.98 5.66 10.17
CA ILE A 262 6.28 4.88 11.20
C ILE A 262 5.84 5.85 12.30
N VAL A 263 4.53 5.94 12.52
CA VAL A 263 3.93 6.71 13.61
C VAL A 263 3.93 5.91 14.90
N LEU A 264 3.66 4.60 14.81
CA LEU A 264 3.64 3.68 15.95
C LEU A 264 4.10 2.30 15.48
N GLY A 265 4.84 1.59 16.33
CA GLY A 265 5.21 0.20 16.09
C GLY A 265 5.17 -0.61 17.38
N THR A 266 4.61 -1.82 17.33
CA THR A 266 4.67 -2.75 18.46
C THR A 266 4.85 -4.19 18.02
N ILE A 267 5.34 -5.05 18.91
CA ILE A 267 5.42 -6.50 18.71
C ILE A 267 4.93 -7.23 19.96
N LYS A 268 4.12 -8.26 19.73
CA LYS A 268 3.46 -9.09 20.75
C LYS A 268 3.58 -10.56 20.40
#